data_AF-A0A944WPF2-F1
#
_entry.id   AF-A0A944WPF2-F1
#
_cell.length_a   1.000
_cell.length_b   1.000
_cell.length_c   1.000
_cell.angle_alpha   90.00
_cell.angle_beta   90.00
_cell.angle_gamma   90.00
#
_symmetry.space_group_name_H-M   'P 1'
#
loop_
_entity.id
_entity.type
_entity.pdbx_description
1 polymer ?
#
loop_
_entity_poly.entity_id
_entity_poly.type
_entity_poly.pdbx_seq_one_letter_code
_entity_poly.pdbx_strand_id
1 'polypeptide(L)'
;MSKLSKIEQLRKDDYYFKNIPDTIRIPAIGANLEEVVKPTEGATLDDLAFAVLALQEKSSALYSLTESVRNLYDQARKNGALGAQVAIDCLPDAKGGSK
;
A
#
# COMPACT_ATOMS: atom_id res chain seq x y z
N MET A 1 31.98 -6.06 21.56
CA MET A 1 30.68 -5.88 20.88
C MET A 1 30.94 -5.16 19.57
N SER A 2 30.48 -5.69 18.43
CA SER A 2 30.59 -4.96 17.16
C SER A 2 29.74 -3.71 17.24
N LYS A 3 30.24 -2.61 16.66
CA LYS A 3 29.48 -1.37 16.54
C LYS A 3 28.32 -1.62 15.57
N LEU A 4 27.11 -1.23 15.96
CA LEU A 4 25.94 -1.26 15.06
C LEU A 4 26.23 -0.38 13.83
N SER A 5 25.71 -0.78 12.68
CA SER A 5 25.73 0.07 11.49
C SER A 5 24.83 1.29 11.70
N LYS A 6 25.05 2.34 10.91
CA LYS A 6 24.25 3.58 11.04
C LYS A 6 22.75 3.31 10.86
N ILE A 7 22.37 2.43 9.93
CA ILE A 7 20.95 2.12 9.68
C ILE A 7 20.35 1.28 10.83
N GLU A 8 21.11 0.35 11.41
CA GLU A 8 20.69 -0.41 12.58
C GLU A 8 20.47 0.50 13.79
N GLN A 9 21.35 1.48 13.97
CA GLN A 9 21.22 2.46 15.03
C GLN A 9 20.01 3.38 14.82
N LEU A 10 19.76 3.85 13.59
CA LEU A 10 18.57 4.64 13.26
C LEU A 10 17.26 3.90 13.56
N ARG A 11 17.17 2.61 13.19
CA ARG A 11 15.98 1.79 13.46
C ARG A 11 15.73 1.58 14.95
N LYS A 12 16.79 1.55 15.75
CA LYS A 12 16.71 1.34 17.20
C LYS A 12 16.33 2.61 17.95
N ASP A 13 16.91 3.74 17.55
CA ASP A 13 16.89 4.97 18.34
C ASP A 13 15.69 5.88 17.96
N ASP A 14 15.05 5.66 16.80
CA ASP A 14 13.96 6.52 16.30
C ASP A 14 12.73 5.72 15.82
N TYR A 15 11.55 6.07 16.34
CA TYR A 15 10.27 5.47 15.96
C TYR A 15 9.96 5.64 14.45
N TYR A 16 10.30 6.79 13.86
CA TYR A 16 10.03 7.07 12.45
C TYR A 16 10.85 6.18 11.51
N PHE A 17 12.00 5.69 11.97
CA PHE A 17 12.93 4.90 11.16
C PHE A 17 12.88 3.40 11.47
N LYS A 18 12.09 2.97 12.46
CA LYS A 18 11.95 1.58 12.89
C LYS A 18 11.64 0.61 11.74
N ASN A 19 10.85 1.05 10.77
CA ASN A 19 10.38 0.22 9.66
C ASN A 19 11.17 0.44 8.35
N ILE A 20 12.31 1.14 8.37
CA ILE A 20 13.15 1.26 7.18
C ILE A 20 13.59 -0.15 6.75
N PRO A 21 13.32 -0.58 5.51
CA PRO A 21 13.68 -1.91 5.04
C PRO A 21 15.19 -2.03 4.81
N ASP A 22 15.71 -3.25 4.74
CA ASP A 22 17.11 -3.51 4.37
C ASP A 22 17.39 -3.19 2.90
N THR A 23 16.38 -3.34 2.05
CA THR A 23 16.44 -3.03 0.62
C THR A 23 15.24 -2.20 0.20
N ILE A 24 15.45 -1.29 -0.75
CA ILE A 24 14.38 -0.56 -1.43
C ILE A 24 14.19 -1.06 -2.85
N ARG A 25 12.95 -0.96 -3.34
CA ARG A 25 12.54 -1.29 -4.70
C ARG A 25 12.31 0.01 -5.46
N ILE A 26 13.06 0.20 -6.54
CA ILE A 26 12.98 1.36 -7.41
C ILE A 26 12.24 0.92 -8.68
N PRO A 27 11.07 1.50 -8.99
CA PRO A 27 10.31 1.11 -10.17
C PRO A 27 11.07 1.45 -11.46
N ALA A 28 10.73 0.76 -12.55
CA ALA A 28 11.15 1.15 -13.89
C ALA A 28 10.48 2.48 -14.25
N ILE A 29 11.21 3.59 -14.10
CA ILE A 29 10.72 4.95 -14.37
C ILE A 29 11.81 5.80 -15.02
N GLY A 30 11.42 6.60 -16.01
CA GLY A 30 12.33 7.47 -16.75
C GLY A 30 13.37 6.69 -17.56
N ALA A 31 14.66 6.97 -17.33
CA ALA A 31 15.76 6.31 -18.04
C ALA A 31 16.02 4.86 -17.57
N ASN A 32 15.47 4.47 -16.41
CA ASN A 32 15.58 3.10 -15.91
C ASN A 32 14.47 2.25 -16.52
N LEU A 33 14.86 1.36 -17.44
CA LEU A 33 13.94 0.47 -18.15
C LEU A 33 13.55 -0.77 -17.34
N GLU A 34 14.27 -1.04 -16.26
CA GLU A 34 14.04 -2.19 -15.39
C GLU A 34 13.89 -1.74 -13.95
N GLU A 35 13.14 -2.54 -13.20
CA GLU A 35 13.05 -2.39 -11.76
C GLU A 35 14.36 -2.81 -11.09
N VAL A 36 14.79 -2.03 -10.11
CA VAL A 36 16.03 -2.29 -9.36
C VAL A 36 15.72 -2.47 -7.89
N VAL A 37 16.27 -3.52 -7.29
CA VAL A 37 16.28 -3.70 -5.83
C VAL A 37 17.70 -3.46 -5.35
N LYS A 38 17.88 -2.57 -4.36
CA LYS A 38 19.20 -2.25 -3.82
C LYS A 38 19.20 -2.09 -2.30
N PRO A 39 20.35 -2.29 -1.62
CA PRO A 39 20.48 -2.02 -0.20
C PRO A 39 20.15 -0.57 0.13
N THR A 40 19.37 -0.35 1.18
CA THR A 40 18.98 1.00 1.62
C THR A 40 20.19 1.85 2.01
N GLU A 41 21.24 1.23 2.56
CA GLU A 41 22.49 1.91 2.90
C GLU A 41 23.23 2.49 1.68
N GLY A 42 22.99 1.93 0.49
CA GLY A 42 23.57 2.39 -0.78
C GLY A 42 22.59 3.16 -1.67
N ALA A 43 21.42 3.52 -1.15
CA ALA A 43 20.41 4.26 -1.90
C ALA A 43 20.74 5.75 -1.96
N THR A 44 20.56 6.35 -3.13
CA THR A 44 20.59 7.80 -3.31
C THR A 44 19.26 8.44 -2.89
N LEU A 45 19.22 9.77 -2.81
CA LEU A 45 17.96 10.48 -2.53
C LEU A 45 16.93 10.26 -3.64
N ASP A 46 17.36 10.22 -4.91
CA ASP A 46 16.47 9.95 -6.04
C ASP A 46 15.91 8.53 -5.98
N ASP A 47 16.75 7.54 -5.62
CA ASP A 47 16.29 6.16 -5.41
C ASP A 47 15.17 6.09 -4.36
N LEU A 48 15.33 6.83 -3.25
CA LEU A 48 14.33 6.91 -2.19
C LEU A 48 13.06 7.62 -2.67
N ALA A 49 13.18 8.70 -3.44
CA ALA A 49 12.03 9.40 -4.00
C ALA A 49 11.21 8.48 -4.93
N PHE A 50 11.87 7.73 -5.81
CA PHE A 50 11.21 6.77 -6.68
C PHE A 50 10.60 5.59 -5.91
N ALA A 51 11.29 5.09 -4.88
CA ALA A 51 10.74 4.05 -4.01
C ALA A 51 9.49 4.53 -3.27
N VAL A 52 9.46 5.78 -2.81
CA VAL A 52 8.28 6.39 -2.18
C VAL A 52 7.11 6.47 -3.15
N LEU A 53 7.33 6.87 -4.41
CA LEU A 53 6.26 6.92 -5.42
C LEU A 53 5.63 5.53 -5.63
N ALA A 54 6.45 4.48 -5.76
CA ALA A 54 5.96 3.12 -5.90
C ALA A 54 5.18 2.63 -4.66
N LEU A 55 5.60 3.02 -3.46
CA LEU A 55 4.88 2.70 -2.22
C LEU A 55 3.56 3.45 -2.11
N GLN A 56 3.52 4.72 -2.53
CA GLN A 56 2.30 5.52 -2.57
C GLN A 56 1.26 4.97 -3.55
N GLU A 57 1.69 4.47 -4.71
CA GLU A 57 0.82 3.79 -5.65
C GLU A 57 0.19 2.54 -5.03
N LYS A 58 0.99 1.69 -4.38
CA LYS A 58 0.50 0.50 -3.65
C LYS A 58 -0.46 0.86 -2.53
N SER A 59 -0.14 1.91 -1.76
CA SER A 59 -1.01 2.42 -0.70
C SER A 59 -2.36 2.88 -1.26
N SER A 60 -2.34 3.62 -2.37
CA SER A 60 -3.54 4.11 -3.03
C SER A 60 -4.41 2.96 -3.58
N ALA A 61 -3.79 1.95 -4.18
CA ALA A 61 -4.49 0.76 -4.66
C ALA A 61 -5.14 -0.02 -3.50
N LEU A 62 -4.43 -0.22 -2.39
CA LEU A 62 -4.95 -0.90 -1.21
C LEU A 62 -6.10 -0.10 -0.57
N TYR A 63 -5.98 1.24 -0.51
CA TYR A 63 -7.04 2.11 -0.03
C TYR A 63 -8.29 1.99 -0.90
N SER A 64 -8.14 2.08 -2.22
CA SER A 64 -9.26 1.93 -3.17
C SER A 64 -9.98 0.58 -3.03
N LEU A 65 -9.22 -0.51 -2.87
CA LEU A 65 -9.78 -1.83 -2.60
C LEU A 65 -10.53 -1.86 -1.27
N THR A 66 -9.95 -1.29 -0.21
CA THR A 66 -10.56 -1.21 1.11
C THR A 66 -11.89 -0.46 1.07
N GLU A 67 -11.95 0.70 0.42
CA GLU A 67 -13.18 1.46 0.25
C GLU A 67 -14.21 0.70 -0.60
N SER A 68 -13.79 -0.02 -1.63
CA SER A 68 -14.69 -0.82 -2.45
C SER A 68 -15.36 -1.93 -1.63
N VAL A 69 -14.59 -2.64 -0.79
CA VAL A 69 -15.10 -3.68 0.11
C VAL A 69 -16.00 -3.07 1.19
N ARG A 70 -15.62 -1.92 1.77
CA ARG A 70 -16.43 -1.21 2.76
C ARG A 70 -17.76 -0.76 2.16
N ASN A 71 -17.75 -0.18 0.97
CA ASN A 71 -18.98 0.26 0.31
C ASN A 71 -19.90 -0.92 0.01
N LEU A 72 -19.38 -2.07 -0.46
CA LEU A 72 -20.19 -3.28 -0.62
C LEU A 72 -20.86 -3.69 0.70
N TYR A 73 -20.10 -3.74 1.78
CA TYR A 73 -20.62 -4.04 3.11
C TYR A 73 -21.70 -3.04 3.56
N ASP A 74 -21.44 -1.74 3.43
CA ASP A 74 -22.37 -0.68 3.86
C ASP A 74 -23.66 -0.71 3.05
N GLN A 75 -23.59 -0.99 1.74
CA GLN A 75 -24.78 -1.14 0.90
C GLN A 75 -25.60 -2.37 1.33
N ALA A 76 -24.97 -3.52 1.56
CA ALA A 76 -25.68 -4.70 2.05
C ALA A 76 -26.36 -4.42 3.41
N ARG A 77 -25.67 -3.76 4.33
CA ARG A 77 -26.22 -3.37 5.65
C ARG A 77 -27.38 -2.38 5.53
N LYS A 78 -27.29 -1.38 4.64
CA LYS A 78 -28.40 -0.46 4.35
C LYS A 78 -29.64 -1.18 3.84
N ASN A 79 -29.49 -2.35 3.22
CA ASN A 79 -30.58 -3.20 2.76
C ASN A 79 -30.96 -4.30 3.78
N GLY A 80 -30.51 -4.19 5.03
CA GLY A 80 -30.94 -5.08 6.11
C GLY A 80 -30.15 -6.39 6.26
N ALA A 81 -29.00 -6.52 5.56
CA ALA A 81 -28.19 -7.74 5.65
C ALA A 81 -27.73 -8.04 7.09
N LEU A 82 -27.85 -9.32 7.47
CA LEU A 82 -27.31 -9.90 8.70
C LEU A 82 -25.92 -10.49 8.43
N GLY A 83 -25.10 -10.61 9.48
CA GLY A 83 -23.67 -10.94 9.35
C GLY A 83 -23.34 -12.31 8.74
N ALA A 84 -24.29 -13.23 8.67
CA ALA A 84 -24.10 -14.57 8.09
C ALA A 84 -24.56 -14.66 6.61
N GLN A 85 -25.12 -13.59 6.06
CA GLN A 85 -25.65 -13.58 4.68
C GLN A 85 -24.57 -13.18 3.66
N VAL A 86 -24.77 -13.60 2.41
CA VAL A 86 -23.93 -13.20 1.29
C VAL A 86 -24.27 -11.76 0.89
N ALA A 87 -23.30 -10.84 1.00
CA ALA A 87 -23.53 -9.40 0.83
C ALA A 87 -24.10 -9.03 -0.54
N ILE A 88 -23.66 -9.71 -1.62
CA ILE A 88 -24.12 -9.46 -2.99
C ILE A 88 -25.61 -9.77 -3.15
N ASP A 89 -26.10 -10.85 -2.53
CA ASP A 89 -27.51 -11.26 -2.60
C ASP A 89 -28.44 -10.31 -1.84
N CYS A 90 -27.89 -9.47 -0.96
CA CYS A 90 -28.63 -8.45 -0.21
C CYS A 90 -28.62 -7.07 -0.89
N LEU A 91 -27.93 -6.92 -2.03
CA LEU A 91 -27.97 -5.66 -2.77
C LEU A 91 -29.29 -5.53 -3.53
N PRO A 92 -29.80 -4.31 -3.74
CA PRO A 92 -30.94 -4.11 -4.60
C PRO A 92 -30.56 -4.46 -6.04
N ASP A 93 -31.52 -4.99 -6.79
CA ASP A 93 -31.35 -5.14 -8.23
C ASP A 93 -30.91 -3.79 -8.83
N ALA A 94 -29.93 -3.84 -9.74
CA ALA A 94 -29.47 -2.64 -10.41
C ALA A 94 -30.70 -1.95 -11.03
N LYS A 95 -31.05 -0.77 -10.52
CA LYS A 95 -32.06 0.07 -11.19
C LYS A 95 -31.52 0.29 -12.60
N GLY A 96 -32.20 -0.27 -13.60
CA GLY A 96 -31.83 -0.12 -15.00
C GLY A 96 -31.56 1.36 -15.28
N GLY A 97 -30.28 1.69 -15.53
CA GLY A 97 -29.91 3.04 -15.92
C GLY A 97 -30.57 3.32 -17.26
N SER A 98 -31.57 4.21 -17.26
CA SER A 98 -31.98 4.86 -18.50
C SER A 98 -30.75 5.52 -19.12
N LYS A 99 -30.52 5.20 -20.39
CA LYS A 99 -29.50 5.83 -21.25
C LYS A 99 -29.62 7.35 -21.26
#